data_AF-A0A385TVQ6-F1
#
_entry.id   AF-A0A385TVQ6-F1
#
_cell.length_a   1.000
_cell.length_b   1.000
_cell.length_c   1.000
_cell.angle_alpha   90.00
_cell.angle_beta   90.00
_cell.angle_gamma   90.00
#
_symmetry.space_group_name_H-M   'P 1'
#
loop_
_entity.id
_entity.type
_entity.pdbx_description
1 polymer ?
#
loop_
_entity_poly.entity_id
_entity_poly.type
_entity_poly.pdbx_seq_one_letter_code
_entity_poly.pdbx_strand_id
1 'polypeptide(L)' 'MQAIYEEHQGRYGYRRIRDELMNRGHHVNHKKVQRLMNVLGLK' A
#
# COMPACT_ATOMS: atom_id res chain seq x y z
N MET A 1 1.78 -5.51 -0.81
CA MET A 1 1.71 -4.17 -0.17
C MET A 1 2.92 -3.94 0.73
N GLN A 2 3.30 -4.90 1.56
CA GLN A 2 4.58 -4.88 2.29
C GLN A 2 5.77 -4.64 1.38
N ALA A 3 5.86 -5.33 0.24
CA ALA A 3 6.94 -5.10 -0.74
C ALA A 3 7.08 -3.62 -1.15
N ILE A 4 5.98 -2.93 -1.48
CA ILE A 4 6.01 -1.50 -1.84
C ILE A 4 6.36 -0.63 -0.62
N TYR A 5 5.85 -0.98 0.56
CA TYR A 5 6.16 -0.29 1.81
C TYR A 5 7.65 -0.38 2.14
N GLU A 6 8.25 -1.57 2.07
CA GLU A 6 9.66 -1.84 2.34
C GLU A 6 10.58 -1.25 1.26
N GLU A 7 10.21 -1.38 -0.02
CA GLU A 7 10.91 -0.76 -1.15
C GLU A 7 11.04 0.76 -0.98
N HIS A 8 10.01 1.39 -0.40
CA HIS A 8 9.99 2.82 -0.10
C HIS A 8 10.36 3.12 1.36
N GLN A 9 10.98 2.18 2.07
CA GLN A 9 11.48 2.32 3.45
C GLN A 9 10.43 2.82 4.45
N GLY A 10 9.20 2.36 4.32
CA GLY A 10 8.06 2.75 5.16
C GLY A 10 7.54 4.17 4.93
N ARG A 11 8.06 4.91 3.95
CA ARG A 11 7.61 6.30 3.66
C ARG A 11 6.26 6.36 2.97
N TYR A 12 5.78 5.23 2.45
CA TYR A 12 4.58 5.15 1.65
C TYR A 12 3.40 4.67 2.50
N GLY A 13 2.51 5.60 2.83
CA GLY A 13 1.20 5.27 3.41
C GLY A 13 0.23 4.67 2.38
N TYR A 14 -0.96 4.28 2.83
CA TYR A 14 -1.96 3.55 2.03
C TYR A 14 -2.37 4.26 0.73
N ARG A 15 -2.31 5.59 0.67
CA ARG A 15 -2.59 6.36 -0.56
C ARG A 15 -1.51 6.11 -1.63
N ARG A 16 -0.23 6.23 -1.27
CA ARG A 16 0.88 6.03 -2.21
C ARG A 16 1.01 4.56 -2.62
N ILE A 17 0.75 3.63 -1.70
CA ILE A 17 0.72 2.20 -2.01
C ILE A 17 -0.40 1.89 -3.03
N ARG A 18 -1.58 2.53 -2.91
CA ARG A 18 -2.64 2.38 -3.93
C ARG A 18 -2.14 2.85 -5.30
N ASP A 19 -1.52 4.02 -5.37
CA ASP A 19 -1.08 4.59 -6.64
C ASP A 19 -0.03 3.70 -7.31
N GLU A 20 0.91 3.17 -6.52
CA GLU A 20 1.90 2.22 -7.00
C GLU A 20 1.29 0.89 -7.45
N LEU A 21 0.28 0.39 -6.74
CA LEU A 21 -0.48 -0.78 -7.17
C LEU A 21 -1.20 -0.52 -8.49
N MET A 22 -1.78 0.66 -8.67
CA MET A 22 -2.44 1.06 -9.92
C MET A 22 -1.44 1.14 -11.07
N ASN A 23 -0.26 1.72 -10.84
CA ASN A 23 0.85 1.75 -11.82
C ASN A 23 1.30 0.34 -12.23
N ARG A 24 1.27 -0.62 -11.30
CA ARG A 24 1.56 -2.03 -11.54
C ARG A 24 0.38 -2.81 -12.15
N GLY A 25 -0.73 -2.14 -12.48
CA GLY A 25 -1.92 -2.73 -13.09
C GLY A 25 -2.92 -3.34 -12.10
N HIS A 26 -2.65 -3.27 -10.80
CA HIS A 26 -3.54 -3.77 -9.76
C HIS A 26 -4.59 -2.72 -9.38
N HIS A 27 -5.84 -2.97 -9.75
CA HIS A 27 -6.97 -2.13 -9.39
C HIS A 27 -7.47 -2.46 -7.98
N VAL A 28 -6.90 -1.79 -6.97
CA VAL A 28 -7.26 -1.97 -5.57
C VAL A 28 -7.72 -0.64 -4.97
N ASN A 29 -8.83 -0.66 -4.22
CA ASN A 29 -9.33 0.55 -3.57
C ASN A 29 -8.42 0.96 -2.38
N HIS A 30 -8.18 2.25 -2.19
CA HIS A 30 -7.42 2.78 -1.04
C HIS A 30 -7.96 2.31 0.32
N LYS A 31 -9.28 2.11 0.46
CA LYS A 31 -9.88 1.58 1.70
C LYS A 31 -9.44 0.14 1.98
N LYS A 32 -9.30 -0.68 0.93
CA LYS A 32 -8.82 -2.07 1.04
C LYS A 32 -7.34 -2.09 1.37
N VAL A 33 -6.55 -1.21 0.75
CA VAL A 33 -5.13 -1.00 1.09
C VAL A 33 -4.98 -0.61 2.56
N GLN A 34 -5.77 0.36 3.05
CA GLN A 34 -5.72 0.80 4.43
C GLN A 34 -6.09 -0.32 5.42
N ARG A 35 -7.14 -1.10 5.14
CA ARG A 35 -7.49 -2.26 5.98
C ARG A 35 -6.36 -3.30 6.02
N LEU A 36 -5.76 -3.60 4.87
CA LEU A 36 -4.66 -4.55 4.79
C LEU A 36 -3.41 -4.03 5.51
N MET A 37 -3.08 -2.74 5.40
CA MET A 37 -1.98 -2.15 6.18
C MET A 37 -2.23 -2.23 7.68
N ASN A 38 -3.46 -1.95 8.13
CA ASN A 38 -3.83 -2.07 9.54
C ASN A 38 -3.72 -3.52 10.04
N VAL A 39 -4.21 -4.50 9.26
CA VAL A 39 -4.10 -5.93 9.60
C VAL A 39 -2.64 -6.38 9.66
N LEU A 40 -1.79 -5.85 8.77
CA LEU A 40 -0.36 -6.15 8.72
C LEU A 40 0.47 -5.33 9.72
N GLY A 41 -0.14 -4.43 10.50
CA GLY A 41 0.55 -3.58 11.46
C GLY A 41 1.49 -2.53 10.85
N LEU A 42 1.30 -2.19 9.57
CA LEU A 42 2.13 -1.22 8.85
C LEU A 42 1.60 0.19 9.10
N LYS A 43 2.43 1.06 9.70
CA LYS A 43 2.11 2.45 10.01
C LYS A 43 2.67 3.41 8.96
#